data_AF-A0A2T6NIG3-F1
#
_entry.id   AF-A0A2T6NIG3-F1
#
_cell.length_a   1.000
_cell.length_b   1.000
_cell.length_c   1.000
_cell.angle_alpha   90.00
_cell.angle_beta   90.00
_cell.angle_gamma   90.00
#
_symmetry.space_group_name_H-M   'P 1'
#
loop_
_entity.id
_entity.type
_entity.pdbx_description
1 polymer ?
#
loop_
_entity_poly.entity_id
_entity_poly.type
_entity_poly.pdbx_seq_one_letter_code
_entity_poly.pdbx_strand_id
1 'polypeptide(L)'
;MALTQSGCSNFLYVVRAANYGEYGVILKQMETTMRYSRLHPGIPGVRDDIAVMNRFVGYPKSLPDHVEVEWQLAKLSDCQSVRVYSKDPQYMRKHGCTWTPLEDKVYRKVIDLTEVRRSEDAKMAGKTLRMGSKSSLSIFFVFRDEDVTLSFGSRRTNAFK
;
A
#
# COMPACT_ATOMS: atom_id res chain seq x y z
N MET A 1 5.61 -29.59 34.79
CA MET A 1 5.05 -28.23 34.60
C MET A 1 5.61 -27.67 33.31
N ALA A 2 4.79 -27.58 32.26
CA ALA A 2 5.22 -27.01 30.98
C ALA A 2 5.18 -25.48 31.08
N LEU A 3 6.35 -24.84 30.94
CA LEU A 3 6.44 -23.42 30.62
C LEU A 3 6.02 -23.26 29.16
N THR A 4 4.73 -23.06 28.92
CA THR A 4 4.26 -22.42 27.69
C THR A 4 4.80 -21.00 27.70
N GLN A 5 5.99 -20.81 27.12
CA GLN A 5 6.43 -19.49 26.68
C GLN A 5 5.38 -18.99 25.69
N SER A 6 4.48 -18.13 26.16
CA SER A 6 3.62 -17.27 25.36
C SER A 6 4.52 -16.30 24.61
N GLY A 7 5.21 -16.79 23.59
CA GLY A 7 6.02 -15.98 22.69
C GLY A 7 5.12 -14.90 22.11
N CYS A 8 5.34 -13.66 22.53
CA CYS A 8 4.60 -12.47 22.11
C CYS A 8 4.51 -12.44 20.58
N SER A 9 3.39 -12.93 20.04
CA SER A 9 3.03 -12.81 18.64
C SER A 9 2.76 -11.33 18.37
N ASN A 10 3.82 -10.56 18.11
CA ASN A 10 3.69 -9.16 17.73
C ASN A 10 2.87 -9.09 16.45
N PHE A 11 1.75 -8.36 16.46
CA PHE A 11 0.95 -8.05 15.29
C PHE A 11 1.87 -7.59 14.13
N LEU A 12 1.72 -8.24 12.97
CA LEU A 12 2.54 -7.97 11.79
C LEU A 12 1.69 -7.46 10.65
N TYR A 13 2.02 -6.26 10.17
CA TYR A 13 1.41 -5.73 8.97
C TYR A 13 2.41 -4.96 8.10
N VAL A 14 2.00 -4.75 6.84
CA VAL A 14 2.70 -3.92 5.86
C VAL A 14 1.67 -3.09 5.09
N VAL A 15 1.96 -1.81 4.95
CA VAL A 15 1.25 -0.83 4.13
C VAL A 15 1.92 -0.75 2.78
N ARG A 16 1.10 -0.72 1.74
CA ARG A 16 1.52 -0.64 0.35
C ARG A 16 0.60 0.31 -0.40
N ALA A 17 1.12 0.89 -1.46
CA ALA A 17 0.35 1.74 -2.35
C ALA A 17 0.64 1.39 -3.81
N ALA A 18 -0.37 1.55 -4.65
CA ALA A 18 -0.24 1.48 -6.10
C ALA A 18 -1.11 2.56 -6.74
N ASN A 19 -0.71 3.02 -7.91
CA ASN A 19 -1.49 3.96 -8.72
C ASN A 19 -1.83 3.29 -10.04
N TYR A 20 -3.13 3.17 -10.31
CA TYR A 20 -3.66 2.59 -11.54
C TYR A 20 -4.53 3.59 -12.31
N GLY A 21 -4.36 4.89 -12.05
CA GLY A 21 -4.94 5.99 -12.81
C GLY A 21 -4.08 6.45 -13.98
N GLU A 22 -4.53 7.49 -14.66
CA GLU A 22 -3.84 8.06 -15.83
C GLU A 22 -2.68 8.99 -15.44
N TYR A 23 -2.87 9.69 -14.31
CA TYR A 23 -1.97 10.71 -13.78
C TYR A 23 -0.94 10.11 -12.82
N GLY A 24 0.20 10.79 -12.66
CA GLY A 24 1.08 10.54 -11.53
C GLY A 24 0.42 10.97 -10.22
N VAL A 25 0.67 10.24 -9.14
CA VAL A 25 0.18 10.60 -7.80
C VAL A 25 1.35 11.06 -6.94
N ILE A 26 1.28 12.28 -6.43
CA ILE A 26 2.23 12.83 -5.46
C ILE A 26 1.59 12.73 -4.07
N LEU A 27 2.16 11.91 -3.20
CA LEU A 27 1.67 11.77 -1.82
C LEU A 27 2.14 12.97 -0.99
N LYS A 28 1.18 13.71 -0.43
CA LYS A 28 1.42 14.86 0.44
C LYS A 28 1.37 14.46 1.91
N GLN A 29 0.37 13.67 2.28
CA GLN A 29 0.17 13.20 3.65
C GLN A 29 -0.22 11.74 3.65
N MET A 30 0.64 10.92 4.27
CA MET A 30 0.38 9.54 4.66
C MET A 30 1.58 9.10 5.51
N GLU A 31 1.45 9.17 6.84
CA GLU A 31 2.60 8.97 7.72
C GLU A 31 2.97 7.49 7.85
N THR A 32 3.91 7.05 7.02
CA THR A 32 4.49 5.72 7.08
C THR A 32 5.99 5.76 7.39
N THR A 33 6.53 4.64 7.86
CA THR A 33 7.95 4.53 8.25
C THR A 33 8.90 4.63 7.05
N MET A 34 8.43 4.39 5.83
CA MET A 34 9.14 4.77 4.61
C MET A 34 8.37 5.89 3.90
N ARG A 35 9.05 6.98 3.58
CA ARG A 35 8.47 8.10 2.85
C ARG A 35 8.54 7.82 1.35
N TYR A 36 7.40 7.53 0.74
CA TYR A 36 7.22 7.64 -0.70
C TYR A 36 6.50 8.94 -1.00
N SER A 37 7.00 9.68 -1.99
CA SER A 37 6.40 10.95 -2.41
C SER A 37 5.71 10.86 -3.77
N ARG A 38 5.99 9.83 -4.59
CA ARG A 38 5.49 9.71 -5.96
C ARG A 38 5.15 8.27 -6.32
N LEU A 39 3.99 8.08 -6.95
CA LEU A 39 3.51 6.82 -7.48
C LEU A 39 3.20 6.96 -8.97
N HIS A 40 4.00 6.29 -9.80
CA HIS A 40 3.76 6.22 -11.23
C HIS A 40 2.49 5.40 -11.53
N PRO A 41 1.78 5.71 -12.62
CA PRO A 41 0.83 4.78 -13.21
C PRO A 41 1.51 3.43 -13.44
N GLY A 42 0.84 2.38 -12.97
CA GLY A 42 1.30 1.01 -13.01
C GLY A 42 0.24 0.06 -13.54
N ILE A 43 0.59 -1.22 -13.57
CA ILE A 43 -0.26 -2.30 -14.07
C ILE A 43 -0.70 -3.21 -12.90
N PRO A 44 -2.00 -3.47 -12.73
CA PRO A 44 -2.48 -4.42 -11.73
C PRO A 44 -1.80 -5.80 -11.86
N GLY A 45 -1.37 -6.36 -10.73
CA GLY A 45 -0.67 -7.65 -10.68
C GLY A 45 0.84 -7.58 -10.94
N VAL A 46 1.39 -6.44 -11.38
CA VAL A 46 2.84 -6.25 -11.50
C VAL A 46 3.42 -5.80 -10.16
N ARG A 47 4.27 -6.63 -9.56
CA ARG A 47 4.82 -6.38 -8.21
C ARG A 47 5.65 -5.09 -8.15
N ASP A 48 6.38 -4.77 -9.21
CA ASP A 48 7.27 -3.61 -9.25
C ASP A 48 6.53 -2.27 -9.30
N ASP A 49 5.21 -2.31 -9.55
CA ASP A 49 4.34 -1.12 -9.56
C ASP A 49 3.70 -0.86 -8.20
N ILE A 50 4.12 -1.62 -7.18
CA ILE A 50 3.63 -1.53 -5.81
C ILE A 50 4.72 -0.91 -4.94
N ALA A 51 4.46 0.30 -4.45
CA ALA A 51 5.29 0.92 -3.43
C ALA A 51 5.04 0.25 -2.06
N VAL A 52 6.10 -0.21 -1.40
CA VAL A 52 6.01 -0.77 -0.06
C VAL A 52 6.23 0.35 0.94
N MET A 53 5.19 0.89 1.56
CA MET A 53 5.30 2.04 2.48
C MET A 53 5.67 1.64 3.91
N ASN A 54 5.58 0.34 4.21
CA ASN A 54 5.92 -0.27 5.50
C ASN A 54 4.87 -0.02 6.60
N ARG A 55 5.14 0.60 7.75
CA ARG A 55 4.15 0.72 8.85
C ARG A 55 3.70 2.15 9.03
N PHE A 56 2.55 2.38 9.65
CA PHE A 56 2.16 3.73 10.07
C PHE A 56 3.06 4.21 11.21
N VAL A 57 3.44 5.49 11.18
CA VAL A 57 4.23 6.13 12.25
C VAL A 57 3.42 6.08 13.56
N GLY A 58 4.07 5.74 14.68
CA GLY A 58 3.39 5.58 15.98
C GLY A 58 2.63 4.27 16.16
N TYR A 59 2.41 3.48 15.11
CA TYR A 59 1.66 2.21 15.17
C TYR A 59 2.51 1.01 14.70
N PRO A 60 3.69 0.74 15.29
CA PRO A 60 4.54 -0.35 14.81
C PRO A 60 3.95 -1.74 15.03
N LYS A 61 3.02 -1.93 15.98
CA LYS A 61 2.44 -3.24 16.33
C LYS A 61 0.92 -3.18 16.47
N SER A 62 0.29 -2.22 15.82
CA SER A 62 -1.14 -1.97 15.84
C SER A 62 -1.53 -1.21 14.57
N LEU A 63 -2.82 -0.93 14.40
CA LEU A 63 -3.32 -0.01 13.37
C LEU A 63 -3.92 1.22 14.06
N PRO A 64 -3.83 2.41 13.45
CA PRO A 64 -4.66 3.53 13.86
C PRO A 64 -6.14 3.24 13.57
N ASP A 65 -7.03 4.02 14.18
CA ASP A 65 -8.47 3.98 13.86
C ASP A 65 -8.75 4.52 12.47
N HIS A 66 -8.09 5.61 12.11
CA HIS A 66 -8.21 6.25 10.82
C HIS A 66 -6.83 6.68 10.31
N VAL A 67 -6.73 6.85 9.00
CA VAL A 67 -5.58 7.47 8.36
C VAL A 67 -6.06 8.53 7.39
N GLU A 68 -5.46 9.71 7.48
CA GLU A 68 -5.64 10.75 6.49
C GLU A 68 -4.64 10.53 5.34
N VAL A 69 -5.18 10.46 4.13
CA VAL A 69 -4.41 10.35 2.90
C VAL A 69 -4.67 11.60 2.08
N GLU A 70 -3.61 12.38 1.82
CA GLU A 70 -3.63 13.54 0.93
C GLU A 70 -2.70 13.29 -0.25
N TRP A 71 -3.21 13.55 -1.46
CA TRP A 71 -2.45 13.40 -2.68
C TRP A 71 -2.77 14.49 -3.70
N GLN A 72 -1.79 14.77 -4.54
CA GLN A 72 -1.90 15.70 -5.67
C GLN A 72 -1.68 14.94 -6.96
N LEU A 73 -2.50 15.20 -7.99
CA LEU A 73 -2.27 14.66 -9.32
C LEU A 73 -1.17 15.43 -10.04
N ALA A 74 -0.42 14.71 -10.86
CA ALA A 74 0.60 15.28 -11.72
C ALA A 74 0.43 14.78 -13.14
N LYS A 75 0.44 15.71 -14.09
CA LYS A 75 0.58 15.37 -15.50
C LYS A 75 1.98 14.80 -15.73
N LEU A 76 2.03 13.67 -16.44
CA LEU A 76 3.27 13.03 -16.84
C LEU A 76 3.53 13.32 -18.32
N SER A 77 4.64 13.97 -18.63
CA SER A 77 5.11 14.23 -20.00
C SER A 77 6.53 13.68 -20.19
N ASP A 78 6.98 13.64 -21.45
CA ASP A 78 8.38 13.36 -21.80
C ASP A 78 8.92 12.05 -21.20
N CYS A 79 8.07 11.02 -21.16
CA CYS A 79 8.42 9.73 -20.57
C CYS A 79 9.44 8.97 -21.43
N GLN A 80 10.52 8.52 -20.81
CA GLN A 80 11.52 7.66 -21.46
C GLN A 80 10.96 6.31 -21.91
N SER A 81 10.00 5.75 -21.17
CA SER A 81 9.32 4.53 -21.61
C SER A 81 7.87 4.46 -21.14
N VAL A 82 7.06 3.85 -21.98
CA VAL A 82 5.64 3.60 -21.75
C VAL A 82 5.35 2.15 -22.13
N ARG A 83 4.87 1.34 -21.19
CA ARG A 83 4.44 -0.04 -21.43
C ARG A 83 2.95 -0.16 -21.20
N VAL A 84 2.23 -0.66 -22.19
CA VAL A 84 0.79 -0.88 -22.12
C VAL A 84 0.53 -2.33 -21.73
N TYR A 85 -0.43 -2.57 -20.84
CA TYR A 85 -0.87 -3.93 -20.54
C TYR A 85 -1.81 -4.42 -21.65
N SER A 86 -1.35 -5.37 -22.47
CA SER A 86 -2.07 -5.78 -23.69
C SER A 86 -3.50 -6.29 -23.46
N LYS A 87 -3.79 -6.81 -22.26
CA LYS A 87 -5.12 -7.29 -21.89
C LYS A 87 -6.07 -6.17 -21.47
N ASP A 88 -5.54 -5.03 -21.04
CA ASP A 88 -6.32 -3.90 -20.58
C ASP A 88 -5.55 -2.60 -20.84
N PRO A 89 -5.78 -1.96 -22.01
CA PRO A 89 -4.98 -0.85 -22.47
C PRO A 89 -5.10 0.40 -21.60
N GLN A 90 -6.08 0.46 -20.69
CA GLN A 90 -6.22 1.54 -19.73
C GLN A 90 -5.07 1.56 -18.70
N TYR A 91 -4.40 0.42 -18.47
CA TYR A 91 -3.27 0.35 -17.57
C TYR A 91 -1.95 0.49 -18.32
N MET A 92 -1.20 1.52 -17.93
CA MET A 92 0.05 1.88 -18.55
C MET A 92 1.11 2.11 -17.49
N ARG A 93 2.28 1.53 -17.70
CA ARG A 93 3.47 1.77 -16.89
C ARG A 93 4.31 2.85 -17.54
N LYS A 94 4.49 4.00 -16.89
CA LYS A 94 5.25 5.15 -17.41
C LYS A 94 6.49 5.40 -16.56
N HIS A 95 7.68 5.40 -17.17
CA HIS A 95 8.97 5.62 -16.49
C HIS A 95 9.73 6.81 -17.05
N GLY A 96 10.56 7.43 -16.20
CA GLY A 96 11.46 8.51 -16.58
C GLY A 96 10.70 9.73 -17.14
N CYS A 97 9.53 10.04 -16.60
CA CYS A 97 8.70 11.16 -17.03
C CYS A 97 9.05 12.44 -16.30
N THR A 98 8.78 13.58 -16.95
CA THR A 98 8.60 14.86 -16.30
C THR A 98 7.29 14.87 -15.52
N TRP A 99 7.36 15.31 -14.27
CA TRP A 99 6.19 15.43 -13.38
C TRP A 99 5.79 16.90 -13.28
N THR A 100 4.60 17.23 -13.79
CA THR A 100 4.02 18.57 -13.65
C THR A 100 2.84 18.48 -12.68
N PRO A 101 3.00 18.91 -11.41
CA PRO A 101 1.90 18.95 -10.45
C PRO A 101 0.73 19.79 -11.00
N LEU A 102 -0.49 19.31 -10.76
CA LEU A 102 -1.71 20.03 -11.08
C LEU A 102 -2.19 20.70 -9.79
N GLU A 103 -2.04 22.02 -9.70
CA GLU A 103 -2.29 22.78 -8.47
C GLU A 103 -3.76 22.74 -8.02
N ASP A 104 -4.68 22.57 -8.95
CA ASP A 104 -6.13 22.46 -8.72
C ASP A 104 -6.59 21.04 -8.40
N LYS A 105 -5.70 20.03 -8.51
CA LYS A 105 -6.04 18.62 -8.31
C LYS A 105 -5.38 18.03 -7.07
N VAL A 106 -5.74 18.59 -5.92
CA VAL A 106 -5.34 18.12 -4.60
C VAL A 106 -6.55 17.51 -3.91
N TYR A 107 -6.40 16.27 -3.46
CA TYR A 107 -7.47 15.49 -2.86
C TYR A 107 -7.05 14.98 -1.50
N ARG A 108 -8.06 14.76 -0.65
CA ARG A 108 -7.88 14.30 0.72
C ARG A 108 -8.99 13.34 1.08
N LYS A 109 -8.64 12.23 1.72
CA LYS A 109 -9.60 11.24 2.19
C LYS A 109 -9.18 10.71 3.55
N VAL A 110 -10.11 10.69 4.49
CA VAL A 110 -9.96 9.99 5.76
C VAL A 110 -10.48 8.57 5.56
N ILE A 111 -9.62 7.59 5.79
CA ILE A 111 -9.95 6.17 5.64
C ILE A 111 -10.06 5.56 7.04
N ASP A 112 -11.24 5.03 7.35
CA ASP A 112 -11.49 4.25 8.56
C ASP A 112 -10.87 2.85 8.41
N LEU A 113 -10.04 2.46 9.37
CA LEU A 113 -9.40 1.15 9.44
C LEU A 113 -10.07 0.22 10.46
N THR A 114 -11.18 0.63 11.07
CA THR A 114 -11.91 -0.16 12.07
C THR A 114 -12.35 -1.52 11.52
N GLU A 115 -12.83 -1.57 10.28
CA GLU A 115 -13.17 -2.84 9.63
C GLU A 115 -11.94 -3.73 9.43
N VAL A 116 -10.82 -3.14 9.00
CA VAL A 116 -9.54 -3.86 8.86
C VAL A 116 -9.13 -4.45 10.20
N ARG A 117 -9.20 -3.66 11.28
CA ARG A 117 -8.84 -4.10 12.65
C ARG A 117 -9.70 -5.28 13.12
N ARG A 118 -10.97 -5.32 12.72
CA ARG A 118 -11.92 -6.38 13.11
C ARG A 118 -11.87 -7.62 12.21
N SER A 119 -11.20 -7.53 11.07
CA SER A 119 -11.09 -8.61 10.09
C SER A 119 -10.36 -9.85 10.61
N GLU A 120 -10.66 -11.01 10.03
CA GLU A 120 -9.92 -12.24 10.29
C GLU A 120 -8.43 -12.12 9.91
N ASP A 121 -8.11 -11.38 8.84
CA ASP A 121 -6.73 -11.14 8.43
C ASP A 121 -5.94 -10.42 9.54
N ALA A 122 -6.53 -9.43 10.20
CA ALA A 122 -5.92 -8.73 11.32
C ALA A 122 -5.79 -9.63 12.56
N LYS A 123 -6.80 -10.49 12.83
CA LYS A 123 -6.70 -11.47 13.93
C LYS A 123 -5.61 -12.52 13.70
N MET A 124 -5.29 -12.82 12.44
CA MET A 124 -4.24 -13.77 12.07
C MET A 124 -2.84 -13.13 12.01
N ALA A 125 -2.76 -11.81 11.87
CA ALA A 125 -1.50 -11.08 11.80
C ALA A 125 -0.58 -11.35 12.99
N GLY A 126 0.66 -11.75 12.71
CA GLY A 126 1.67 -12.12 13.68
C GLY A 126 1.66 -13.60 14.08
N LYS A 127 0.55 -14.32 13.89
CA LYS A 127 0.46 -15.75 14.27
C LYS A 127 1.47 -16.57 13.50
N THR A 128 2.18 -17.42 14.24
CA THR A 128 3.08 -18.43 13.66
C THR A 128 2.25 -19.49 12.95
N LEU A 129 2.64 -19.78 11.71
CA LEU A 129 2.09 -20.83 10.86
C LEU A 129 3.07 -22.00 10.80
N ARG A 130 2.74 -23.05 10.03
CA ARG A 130 3.64 -24.19 9.81
C ARG A 130 5.01 -23.71 9.29
N MET A 131 6.06 -24.43 9.69
CA MET A 131 7.46 -24.17 9.32
C MET A 131 8.02 -22.82 9.81
N GLY A 132 7.49 -22.27 10.90
CA GLY A 132 8.02 -21.04 11.53
C GLY A 132 7.74 -19.75 10.76
N SER A 133 6.99 -19.82 9.65
CA SER A 133 6.48 -18.64 8.95
C SER A 133 5.45 -17.91 9.81
N LYS A 134 5.21 -16.62 9.57
CA LYS A 134 4.15 -15.85 10.25
C LYS A 134 3.15 -15.33 9.24
N SER A 135 1.91 -15.17 9.67
CA SER A 135 0.94 -14.40 8.91
C SER A 135 1.22 -12.90 9.10
N SER A 136 1.10 -12.12 8.03
CA SER A 136 1.19 -10.67 8.04
C SER A 136 -0.03 -10.12 7.31
N LEU A 137 -0.68 -9.14 7.92
CA LEU A 137 -1.69 -8.34 7.24
C LEU A 137 -1.02 -7.45 6.18
N SER A 138 -1.60 -7.37 5.00
CA SER A 138 -1.21 -6.40 3.96
C SER A 138 -2.35 -5.42 3.81
N ILE A 139 -2.07 -4.13 3.99
CA ILE A 139 -2.99 -3.01 3.77
C ILE A 139 -2.55 -2.31 2.49
N PHE A 140 -3.49 -2.05 1.60
CA PHE A 140 -3.22 -1.69 0.22
C PHE A 140 -4.07 -0.50 -0.19
N PHE A 141 -3.43 0.65 -0.44
CA PHE A 141 -4.05 1.85 -0.95
C PHE A 141 -3.93 1.85 -2.47
N VAL A 142 -5.06 1.90 -3.16
CA VAL A 142 -5.12 1.91 -4.62
C VAL A 142 -5.65 3.24 -5.07
N PHE A 143 -4.78 4.05 -5.66
CA PHE A 143 -5.13 5.33 -6.24
C PHE A 143 -5.62 5.13 -7.68
N ARG A 144 -6.71 5.83 -8.01
CA ARG A 144 -7.27 5.95 -9.35
C ARG A 144 -7.71 7.40 -9.52
N ASP A 145 -6.79 8.21 -10.02
CA ASP A 145 -6.97 9.64 -10.23
C ASP A 145 -7.47 10.35 -8.94
N GLU A 146 -8.74 10.74 -8.91
CA GLU A 146 -9.37 11.53 -7.85
C GLU A 146 -9.86 10.69 -6.67
N ASP A 147 -9.73 9.35 -6.74
CA ASP A 147 -10.13 8.45 -5.65
C ASP A 147 -8.98 7.57 -5.16
N VAL A 148 -9.09 7.19 -3.89
CA VAL A 148 -8.25 6.19 -3.25
C VAL A 148 -9.12 5.17 -2.55
N THR A 149 -8.89 3.90 -2.87
CA THR A 149 -9.61 2.76 -2.30
C THR A 149 -8.69 1.96 -1.40
N LEU A 150 -9.26 1.39 -0.36
CA LEU A 150 -8.57 0.51 0.57
C LEU A 150 -8.89 -0.93 0.21
N SER A 151 -7.87 -1.78 0.13
CA SER A 151 -8.02 -3.24 0.14
C SER A 151 -7.02 -3.83 1.13
N PHE A 152 -7.34 -5.00 1.67
CA PHE A 152 -6.47 -5.69 2.61
C PHE A 152 -6.60 -7.19 2.50
N GLY A 153 -5.61 -7.90 3.03
CA GLY A 153 -5.62 -9.36 3.10
C GLY A 153 -4.37 -9.93 3.75
N SER A 154 -4.42 -11.19 4.15
CA SER A 154 -3.31 -11.88 4.80
C SER A 154 -2.29 -12.44 3.80
N ARG A 155 -1.01 -12.33 4.13
CA ARG A 155 0.11 -12.95 3.41
C ARG A 155 1.01 -13.71 4.39
N ARG A 156 1.71 -14.74 3.92
CA ARG A 156 2.74 -15.43 4.71
C ARG A 156 4.08 -14.71 4.55
N THR A 157 4.78 -14.44 5.65
CA THR A 157 6.06 -13.70 5.64
C THR A 157 7.22 -14.49 5.07
N ASN A 158 7.16 -15.82 5.12
CA ASN A 158 8.17 -16.76 4.59
C ASN A 158 7.48 -17.92 3.85
N ALA A 159 6.78 -17.63 2.76
CA ALA A 159 6.11 -18.67 1.96
C ALA A 159 7.08 -19.63 1.25
N PHE A 160 8.38 -19.28 1.19
CA PHE A 160 9.44 -20.02 0.54
C PHE A 160 10.68 -20.04 1.44
N LYS A 161 10.77 -21.06 2.28
CA LYS A 161 12.00 -21.82 2.45
C LYS A 161 11.72 -23.19 1.87
#